data_AF-A0A196S3Q5-F1
#
_entry.id   AF-A0A196S3Q5-F1
#
_cell.length_a   1.000
_cell.length_b   1.000
_cell.length_c   1.000
_cell.angle_alpha   90.00
_cell.angle_beta   90.00
_cell.angle_gamma   90.00
#
_symmetry.space_group_name_H-M   'P 1'
#
loop_
_entity.id
_entity.type
_entity.pdbx_description
1 polymer ?
#
loop_
_entity_poly.entity_id
_entity_poly.type
_entity_poly.pdbx_seq_one_letter_code
_entity_poly.pdbx_strand_id
1 'polypeptide(L)'
;MAAIFETIEKGLAAWGFDLCQPFAVEDYNDNVSEVNMIPSMGRETTLAILVGNSRNIWEHFIAEMAKDDALYHSENPLDDYTKQKIQSVVSRLHIRTKVLYSCHSRQLPLLNFQLIAEISGMCKRSDRSHMCYHYKYGHWIGLRAVIVLDYPYVYNLSTKHMVDFEICEKCDKEYGRRLDRICRDSNLLKTYRSPLVWRSWLEMRTICTHNKYNYTYEEACYHYSKNRHILEKEVERYRKGDFTQNYDWLEDFNKDPEHYRIVDD
;
A
#
# COMPACT_ATOMS: atom_id res chain seq x y z
N MET A 1 -18.41 18.49 -0.47
CA MET A 1 -17.20 17.75 -0.90
C MET A 1 -16.16 17.58 0.21
N ALA A 2 -15.68 18.65 0.87
CA ALA A 2 -14.78 18.51 2.02
C ALA A 2 -15.35 17.58 3.11
N ALA A 3 -16.62 17.77 3.47
CA ALA A 3 -17.29 16.93 4.47
C ALA A 3 -17.38 15.43 4.09
N ILE A 4 -17.59 15.08 2.81
CA ILE A 4 -17.68 13.66 2.41
C ILE A 4 -16.30 13.00 2.40
N PHE A 5 -15.29 13.68 1.85
CA PHE A 5 -13.92 13.19 1.86
C PHE A 5 -13.42 13.02 3.30
N GLU A 6 -13.58 14.03 4.15
CA GLU A 6 -13.19 13.96 5.56
C GLU A 6 -13.93 12.84 6.32
N THR A 7 -15.20 12.60 6.01
CA THR A 7 -15.97 11.50 6.62
C THR A 7 -15.38 10.14 6.24
N ILE A 8 -15.07 9.96 4.96
CA ILE A 8 -14.44 8.73 4.45
C ILE A 8 -13.05 8.56 5.07
N GLU A 9 -12.23 9.61 5.02
CA GLU A 9 -10.87 9.62 5.57
C GLU A 9 -10.87 9.27 7.06
N LYS A 10 -11.66 9.95 7.89
CA LYS A 10 -11.76 9.66 9.33
C LYS A 10 -12.28 8.25 9.57
N GLY A 11 -13.26 7.81 8.79
CA GLY A 11 -13.82 6.45 8.89
C GLY A 11 -12.79 5.36 8.56
N LEU A 12 -11.95 5.59 7.54
CA LEU A 12 -10.90 4.67 7.11
C LEU A 12 -9.68 4.69 8.05
N ALA A 13 -9.31 5.86 8.57
CA ALA A 13 -8.23 6.01 9.54
C ALA A 13 -8.48 5.21 10.83
N ALA A 14 -9.74 5.07 11.27
CA ALA A 14 -10.11 4.25 12.41
C ALA A 14 -9.79 2.75 12.25
N TRP A 15 -9.52 2.31 11.03
CA TRP A 15 -9.13 0.93 10.67
C TRP A 15 -7.68 0.83 10.18
N GLY A 16 -6.88 1.88 10.37
CA GLY A 16 -5.47 1.90 9.99
C GLY A 16 -5.17 2.24 8.53
N PHE A 17 -6.18 2.64 7.75
CA PHE A 17 -5.98 3.20 6.40
C PHE A 17 -5.76 4.71 6.49
N ASP A 18 -4.53 5.11 6.80
CA ASP A 18 -4.15 6.50 7.07
C ASP A 18 -3.73 7.30 5.83
N LEU A 19 -3.70 6.66 4.65
CA LEU A 19 -3.39 7.32 3.39
C LEU A 19 -4.64 7.41 2.53
N CYS A 20 -5.22 8.60 2.47
CA CYS A 20 -6.36 8.91 1.60
C CYS A 20 -6.03 10.17 0.79
N GLN A 21 -6.16 10.08 -0.53
CA GLN A 21 -5.89 11.21 -1.44
C GLN A 21 -6.99 11.30 -2.50
N PRO A 22 -7.74 12.43 -2.56
CA PRO A 22 -8.78 12.61 -3.57
C PRO A 22 -8.16 13.01 -4.91
N PHE A 23 -8.80 12.64 -6.01
CA PHE A 23 -8.40 13.01 -7.38
C PHE A 23 -9.60 12.97 -8.34
N ALA A 24 -9.47 13.60 -9.51
CA ALA A 24 -10.43 13.45 -10.59
C ALA A 24 -10.14 12.16 -11.37
N VAL A 25 -11.17 11.34 -11.58
CA VAL A 25 -11.06 10.14 -12.42
C VAL A 25 -10.53 10.47 -13.81
N GLU A 26 -10.92 11.61 -14.34
CA GLU A 26 -10.62 12.06 -15.70
C GLU A 26 -9.13 12.38 -15.86
N ASP A 27 -8.48 12.98 -14.85
CA ASP A 27 -7.03 13.19 -14.86
C ASP A 27 -6.28 11.86 -15.06
N TYR A 28 -6.78 10.76 -14.47
CA TYR A 28 -6.23 9.41 -14.70
C TYR A 28 -6.59 8.84 -16.07
N ASN A 29 -7.85 8.96 -16.48
CA ASN A 29 -8.34 8.40 -17.74
C ASN A 29 -7.62 9.01 -18.96
N ASP A 30 -7.25 10.29 -18.89
CA ASP A 30 -6.50 10.98 -19.96
C ASP A 30 -5.10 10.38 -20.21
N ASN A 31 -4.59 9.58 -19.26
CA ASN A 31 -3.25 9.01 -19.31
C ASN A 31 -3.24 7.49 -19.57
N VAL A 32 -4.39 6.87 -19.83
CA VAL A 32 -4.49 5.41 -20.03
C VAL A 32 -5.36 5.06 -21.25
N SER A 33 -5.21 3.82 -21.73
CA SER A 33 -6.10 3.28 -22.77
C SER A 33 -7.51 3.05 -22.25
N GLU A 34 -8.49 3.06 -23.15
CA GLU A 34 -9.93 2.91 -22.85
C GLU A 34 -10.24 1.69 -21.96
N VAL A 35 -9.58 0.56 -22.22
CA VAL A 35 -9.73 -0.69 -21.44
C VAL A 35 -9.32 -0.57 -19.97
N ASN A 36 -8.51 0.44 -19.63
CA ASN A 36 -7.98 0.69 -18.29
C ASN A 36 -8.62 1.92 -17.61
N MET A 37 -9.59 2.56 -18.27
CA MET A 37 -10.28 3.72 -17.71
C MET A 37 -11.14 3.34 -16.50
N ILE A 38 -11.13 4.21 -15.51
CA ILE A 38 -12.05 4.16 -14.37
C ILE A 38 -13.40 4.76 -14.82
N PRO A 39 -14.55 4.16 -14.46
CA PRO A 39 -15.84 4.72 -14.84
C PRO A 39 -16.10 6.10 -14.24
N SER A 40 -16.34 7.11 -15.08
CA SER A 40 -16.70 8.48 -14.69
C SER A 40 -18.13 8.66 -14.17
N MET A 41 -18.88 7.58 -13.92
CA MET A 41 -20.26 7.65 -13.41
C MET A 41 -21.22 8.59 -14.19
N GLY A 42 -20.91 8.90 -15.46
CA GLY A 42 -21.67 9.86 -16.27
C GLY A 42 -21.41 11.34 -15.96
N ARG A 43 -20.28 11.68 -15.30
CA ARG A 43 -19.88 13.05 -14.94
C ARG A 43 -18.69 13.52 -15.78
N GLU A 44 -18.54 14.85 -15.86
CA GLU A 44 -17.37 15.50 -16.47
C GLU A 44 -16.14 15.47 -15.55
N THR A 45 -16.34 15.60 -14.23
CA THR A 45 -15.28 15.45 -13.23
C THR A 45 -15.78 14.57 -12.09
N THR A 46 -15.27 13.36 -11.97
CA THR A 46 -15.73 12.35 -10.99
C THR A 46 -14.78 12.26 -9.84
N LEU A 47 -15.29 12.36 -8.61
CA LEU A 47 -14.49 12.20 -7.41
C LEU A 47 -14.09 10.73 -7.23
N ALA A 48 -12.78 10.50 -7.21
CA ALA A 48 -12.19 9.26 -6.71
C ALA A 48 -11.27 9.53 -5.53
N ILE A 49 -11.08 8.52 -4.68
CA ILE A 49 -10.18 8.56 -3.53
C ILE A 49 -9.24 7.36 -3.63
N LEU A 50 -7.94 7.64 -3.74
CA LEU A 50 -6.91 6.63 -3.57
C LEU A 50 -6.76 6.33 -2.08
N VAL A 51 -6.87 5.05 -1.74
CA VAL A 51 -6.73 4.53 -0.37
C VAL A 51 -5.49 3.66 -0.29
N GLY A 52 -4.70 3.92 0.74
CA GLY A 52 -3.56 3.11 1.13
C GLY A 52 -3.37 3.08 2.64
N ASN A 53 -2.26 2.49 3.06
CA ASN A 53 -1.84 2.46 4.45
C ASN A 53 -0.33 2.65 4.57
N SER A 54 0.09 3.23 5.68
CA SER A 54 1.43 3.08 6.24
C SER A 54 1.47 1.91 7.24
N ARG A 55 2.50 1.85 8.09
CA ARG A 55 2.62 0.91 9.22
C ARG A 55 1.43 0.92 10.19
N ASN A 56 0.59 1.97 10.14
CA ASN A 56 -0.56 2.12 11.02
C ASN A 56 -1.60 1.00 10.85
N ILE A 57 -1.64 0.28 9.73
CA ILE A 57 -2.62 -0.80 9.53
C ILE A 57 -2.39 -2.01 10.45
N TRP A 58 -1.13 -2.28 10.83
CA TRP A 58 -0.74 -3.60 11.31
C TRP A 58 -1.47 -4.00 12.58
N GLU A 59 -1.48 -3.14 13.60
CA GLU A 59 -2.14 -3.44 14.86
C GLU A 59 -3.66 -3.60 14.68
N HIS A 60 -4.31 -2.74 13.89
CA HIS A 60 -5.75 -2.86 13.64
C HIS A 60 -6.10 -4.18 12.94
N PHE A 61 -5.27 -4.58 11.97
CA PHE A 61 -5.42 -5.84 11.26
C PHE A 61 -5.24 -7.06 12.19
N ILE A 62 -4.18 -7.09 13.00
CA ILE A 62 -3.94 -8.17 13.97
C ILE A 62 -5.05 -8.22 15.04
N ALA A 63 -5.47 -7.06 15.55
CA ALA A 63 -6.55 -6.94 16.52
C ALA A 63 -7.88 -7.49 15.97
N GLU A 64 -8.15 -7.29 14.67
CA GLU A 64 -9.34 -7.84 14.03
C GLU A 64 -9.22 -9.34 13.82
N MET A 65 -8.08 -9.84 13.32
CA MET A 65 -7.83 -11.28 13.18
C MET A 65 -7.92 -12.01 14.53
N ALA A 66 -7.56 -11.36 15.64
CA ALA A 66 -7.68 -11.95 16.96
C ALA A 66 -9.14 -12.18 17.39
N LYS A 67 -10.09 -11.42 16.84
CA LYS A 67 -11.52 -11.40 17.21
C LYS A 67 -12.43 -12.10 16.20
N ASP A 68 -12.07 -12.06 14.91
CA ASP A 68 -12.84 -12.61 13.81
C ASP A 68 -12.21 -13.92 13.31
N ASP A 69 -12.82 -15.05 13.67
CA ASP A 69 -12.37 -16.38 13.24
C ASP A 69 -12.46 -16.57 11.71
N ALA A 70 -13.45 -15.97 11.04
CA ALA A 70 -13.56 -16.08 9.59
C ALA A 70 -12.39 -15.37 8.90
N LEU A 71 -12.02 -14.18 9.39
CA LEU A 71 -10.83 -13.48 8.93
C LEU A 71 -9.54 -14.22 9.30
N TYR A 72 -9.45 -14.77 10.52
CA TYR A 72 -8.32 -15.55 10.98
C TYR A 72 -8.06 -16.78 10.10
N HIS A 73 -9.11 -17.41 9.55
CA HIS A 73 -9.05 -18.58 8.68
C HIS A 73 -9.01 -18.25 7.18
N SER A 74 -9.15 -16.98 6.78
CA SER A 74 -9.11 -16.56 5.35
C SER A 74 -7.77 -16.91 4.68
N GLU A 75 -7.81 -17.24 3.39
CA GLU A 75 -6.61 -17.43 2.55
C GLU A 75 -5.81 -16.13 2.36
N ASN A 76 -6.51 -15.00 2.21
CA ASN A 76 -5.92 -13.68 1.95
C ASN A 76 -6.42 -12.68 3.00
N PRO A 77 -6.05 -12.87 4.29
CA PRO A 77 -6.70 -12.18 5.39
C PRO A 77 -6.54 -10.66 5.32
N LEU A 78 -5.41 -10.14 4.86
CA LEU A 78 -5.24 -8.69 4.75
C LEU A 78 -6.07 -8.08 3.61
N ASP A 79 -6.26 -8.80 2.52
CA ASP A 79 -7.09 -8.33 1.40
C ASP A 79 -8.56 -8.37 1.79
N ASP A 80 -8.99 -9.40 2.52
CA ASP A 80 -10.35 -9.51 3.03
C ASP A 80 -10.63 -8.48 4.12
N TYR A 81 -9.69 -8.24 5.05
CA TYR A 81 -9.75 -7.14 6.01
C TYR A 81 -9.94 -5.80 5.27
N THR A 82 -9.12 -5.55 4.26
CA THR A 82 -9.21 -4.32 3.44
C THR A 82 -10.57 -4.17 2.79
N LYS A 83 -11.09 -5.23 2.17
CA LYS A 83 -12.42 -5.21 1.54
C LYS A 83 -13.52 -4.94 2.55
N GLN A 84 -13.55 -5.69 3.66
CA GLN A 84 -14.56 -5.57 4.70
C GLN A 84 -14.58 -4.16 5.32
N LYS A 85 -13.41 -3.63 5.70
CA LYS A 85 -13.33 -2.33 6.38
C LYS A 85 -13.65 -1.17 5.43
N ILE A 86 -13.15 -1.18 4.19
CA ILE A 86 -13.55 -0.17 3.20
C ILE A 86 -15.05 -0.26 2.93
N GLN A 87 -15.60 -1.45 2.74
CA GLN A 87 -17.04 -1.65 2.52
C GLN A 87 -17.89 -1.12 3.69
N SER A 88 -17.42 -1.31 4.93
CA SER A 88 -18.12 -0.84 6.14
C SER A 88 -18.21 0.70 6.22
N VAL A 89 -17.26 1.42 5.63
CA VAL A 89 -17.26 2.88 5.57
C VAL A 89 -18.12 3.36 4.40
N VAL A 90 -17.93 2.82 3.20
CA VAL A 90 -18.63 3.30 2.01
C VAL A 90 -20.12 2.93 1.99
N SER A 91 -20.52 1.82 2.61
CA SER A 91 -21.94 1.42 2.71
C SER A 91 -22.80 2.38 3.53
N ARG A 92 -22.18 3.21 4.37
CA ARG A 92 -22.86 4.25 5.15
C ARG A 92 -23.06 5.54 4.34
N LEU A 93 -22.45 5.63 3.16
CA LEU A 93 -22.63 6.74 2.25
C LEU A 93 -23.93 6.52 1.47
N HIS A 94 -24.81 7.51 1.48
CA HIS A 94 -26.03 7.50 0.67
C HIS A 94 -25.74 7.97 -0.78
N ILE A 95 -24.62 7.50 -1.34
CA ILE A 95 -24.11 7.88 -2.68
C ILE A 95 -23.70 6.60 -3.39
N ARG A 96 -23.97 6.51 -4.69
CA ARG A 96 -23.54 5.39 -5.50
C ARG A 96 -22.00 5.33 -5.51
N THR A 97 -21.46 4.20 -5.08
CA THR A 97 -20.00 3.98 -4.96
C THR A 97 -19.56 2.77 -5.76
N LYS A 98 -18.34 2.81 -6.31
CA LYS A 98 -17.63 1.63 -6.83
C LYS A 98 -16.23 1.57 -6.20
N VAL A 99 -15.84 0.41 -5.68
CA VAL A 99 -14.51 0.22 -5.11
C VAL A 99 -13.70 -0.71 -6.02
N LEU A 100 -12.49 -0.28 -6.38
CA LEU A 100 -11.55 -1.03 -7.20
C LEU A 100 -10.32 -1.37 -6.34
N TYR A 101 -10.09 -2.65 -6.07
CA TYR A 101 -9.04 -3.11 -5.15
C TYR A 101 -7.74 -3.47 -5.88
N SER A 102 -6.59 -3.15 -5.27
CA SER A 102 -5.27 -3.43 -5.86
C SER A 102 -4.96 -4.93 -5.96
N CYS A 103 -5.57 -5.76 -5.12
CA CYS A 103 -5.45 -7.22 -5.19
C CYS A 103 -6.15 -7.83 -6.42
N HIS A 104 -7.01 -7.09 -7.12
CA HIS A 104 -7.72 -7.56 -8.32
C HIS A 104 -6.96 -7.23 -9.61
N SER A 105 -5.67 -7.57 -9.67
CA SER A 105 -4.75 -7.27 -10.78
C SER A 105 -5.05 -8.00 -12.10
N ARG A 106 -6.14 -8.76 -12.19
CA ARG A 106 -6.61 -9.47 -13.39
C ARG A 106 -8.04 -9.10 -13.81
N GLN A 107 -8.65 -8.14 -13.13
CA GLN A 107 -10.00 -7.67 -13.44
C GLN A 107 -9.91 -6.34 -14.17
N LEU A 108 -10.70 -6.16 -15.23
CA LEU A 108 -10.78 -4.88 -15.92
C LEU A 108 -11.60 -3.87 -15.10
N PRO A 109 -11.18 -2.59 -15.05
CA PRO A 109 -9.95 -2.03 -15.64
C PRO A 109 -8.68 -2.46 -14.88
N LEU A 110 -7.57 -2.72 -15.61
CA LEU A 110 -6.27 -2.97 -14.98
C LEU A 110 -5.67 -1.64 -14.51
N LEU A 111 -5.90 -1.32 -13.24
CA LEU A 111 -5.48 -0.04 -12.68
C LEU A 111 -3.97 0.07 -12.49
N ASN A 112 -3.38 1.12 -13.04
CA ASN A 112 -2.01 1.51 -12.71
C ASN A 112 -2.00 2.32 -11.41
N PHE A 113 -1.93 1.64 -10.27
CA PHE A 113 -1.92 2.28 -8.96
C PHE A 113 -0.74 3.24 -8.74
N GLN A 114 0.39 3.03 -9.42
CA GLN A 114 1.54 3.95 -9.32
C GLN A 114 1.25 5.28 -10.00
N LEU A 115 0.62 5.24 -11.19
CA LEU A 115 0.15 6.43 -11.90
C LEU A 115 -0.95 7.15 -11.10
N ILE A 116 -1.89 6.40 -10.50
CA ILE A 116 -2.93 7.01 -9.65
C ILE A 116 -2.31 7.70 -8.42
N ALA A 117 -1.29 7.10 -7.81
CA ALA A 117 -0.58 7.73 -6.69
C ALA A 117 0.14 9.02 -7.08
N GLU A 118 0.67 9.11 -8.29
CA GLU A 118 1.24 10.33 -8.86
C GLU A 118 0.18 11.39 -9.14
N ILE A 119 -0.87 11.04 -9.90
CA ILE A 119 -1.94 11.97 -10.31
C ILE A 119 -2.69 12.53 -9.09
N SER A 120 -2.96 11.69 -8.10
CA SER A 120 -3.60 12.13 -6.87
C SER A 120 -2.71 13.04 -6.02
N GLY A 121 -1.39 13.03 -6.26
CA GLY A 121 -0.41 13.75 -5.45
C GLY A 121 -0.03 13.02 -4.16
N MET A 122 -0.42 11.75 -3.99
CA MET A 122 -0.04 10.94 -2.82
C MET A 122 1.47 10.63 -2.82
N CYS A 123 2.05 10.44 -4.01
CA CYS A 123 3.45 10.08 -4.18
C CYS A 123 4.05 10.84 -5.37
N LYS A 124 5.37 11.03 -5.34
CA LYS A 124 6.13 11.33 -6.56
C LYS A 124 6.61 10.04 -7.18
N ARG A 125 6.41 9.86 -8.49
CA ARG A 125 6.95 8.71 -9.23
C ARG A 125 8.31 9.10 -9.81
N SER A 126 9.31 8.24 -9.63
CA SER A 126 10.63 8.47 -10.24
C SER A 126 10.60 8.13 -11.74
N ASP A 127 11.14 9.00 -12.57
CA ASP A 127 11.36 8.71 -13.99
C ASP A 127 12.41 7.61 -14.23
N ARG A 128 13.30 7.37 -13.25
CA ARG A 128 14.40 6.41 -13.35
C ARG A 128 14.01 5.03 -12.84
N SER A 129 13.47 4.94 -11.61
CA SER A 129 13.11 3.65 -11.02
C SER A 129 11.65 3.27 -11.27
N HIS A 130 10.82 4.20 -11.76
CA HIS A 130 9.37 4.06 -11.90
C HIS A 130 8.63 3.80 -10.59
N MET A 131 9.31 3.96 -9.44
CA MET A 131 8.73 3.75 -8.12
C MET A 131 8.07 5.01 -7.57
N CYS A 132 7.03 4.79 -6.78
CA CYS A 132 6.37 5.83 -6.00
C CYS A 132 7.10 6.06 -4.67
N TYR A 133 7.38 7.32 -4.37
CA TYR A 133 7.94 7.80 -3.12
C TYR A 133 6.88 8.65 -2.40
N HIS A 134 6.55 8.28 -1.17
CA HIS A 134 5.76 9.12 -0.29
C HIS A 134 6.68 10.05 0.52
N TYR A 135 6.36 11.34 0.62
CA TYR A 135 7.21 12.33 1.29
C TYR A 135 7.59 11.94 2.73
N LYS A 136 6.62 11.41 3.49
CA LYS A 136 6.81 10.95 4.88
C LYS A 136 7.26 9.49 5.02
N TYR A 137 6.65 8.59 4.24
CA TYR A 137 6.75 7.14 4.42
C TYR A 137 7.65 6.47 3.38
N GLY A 138 8.23 7.21 2.43
CA GLY A 138 9.08 6.66 1.37
C GLY A 138 8.37 5.54 0.63
N HIS A 139 8.95 4.34 0.65
CA HIS A 139 8.33 3.14 0.08
C HIS A 139 7.51 2.33 1.09
N TRP A 140 7.47 2.70 2.38
CA TRP A 140 6.75 1.99 3.45
C TRP A 140 5.26 2.30 3.46
N ILE A 141 4.66 2.13 2.28
CA ILE A 141 3.22 2.25 2.07
C ILE A 141 2.71 1.05 1.27
N GLY A 142 1.40 0.79 1.40
CA GLY A 142 0.65 -0.14 0.57
C GLY A 142 -0.54 0.58 -0.05
N LEU A 143 -0.64 0.55 -1.39
CA LEU A 143 -1.82 1.04 -2.11
C LEU A 143 -2.86 -0.07 -2.16
N ARG A 144 -4.11 0.25 -1.77
CA ARG A 144 -5.13 -0.76 -1.45
C ARG A 144 -6.34 -0.70 -2.35
N ALA A 145 -6.87 0.49 -2.59
CA ALA A 145 -8.08 0.62 -3.36
C ALA A 145 -8.24 2.02 -3.96
N VAL A 146 -9.13 2.12 -4.93
CA VAL A 146 -9.71 3.36 -5.41
C VAL A 146 -11.21 3.32 -5.12
N ILE A 147 -11.70 4.30 -4.37
CA ILE A 147 -13.14 4.49 -4.12
C ILE A 147 -13.62 5.55 -5.11
N VAL A 148 -14.48 5.14 -6.06
CA VAL A 148 -15.13 6.03 -7.03
C VAL A 148 -16.50 6.39 -6.51
N LEU A 149 -16.80 7.68 -6.45
CA LEU A 149 -18.06 8.22 -5.95
C LEU A 149 -18.82 8.82 -7.13
N ASP A 150 -20.12 8.56 -7.20
CA ASP A 150 -21.03 9.32 -8.08
C ASP A 150 -21.25 10.72 -7.49
N TYR A 151 -20.17 11.51 -7.51
CA TYR A 151 -20.07 12.83 -6.92
C TYR A 151 -19.04 13.63 -7.72
N PRO A 152 -19.24 14.94 -7.94
CA PRO A 152 -18.27 15.73 -8.70
C PRO A 152 -16.92 15.83 -7.98
N TYR A 153 -15.83 16.02 -8.71
CA TYR A 153 -14.54 16.48 -8.15
C TYR A 153 -14.38 18.00 -8.32
N VAL A 154 -13.82 18.68 -7.33
CA VAL A 154 -13.54 20.13 -7.35
C VAL A 154 -12.09 20.39 -6.94
N TYR A 155 -11.29 20.87 -7.88
CA TYR A 155 -9.83 21.02 -7.79
C TYR A 155 -9.33 21.94 -6.65
N ASN A 156 -10.17 22.84 -6.14
CA ASN A 156 -9.78 23.83 -5.11
C ASN A 156 -10.30 23.49 -3.69
N LEU A 157 -10.85 22.29 -3.48
CA LEU A 157 -11.45 21.92 -2.18
C LEU A 157 -10.67 20.86 -1.39
N SER A 158 -9.71 20.18 -2.01
CA SER A 158 -8.81 19.30 -1.27
C SER A 158 -7.71 20.15 -0.62
N THR A 159 -7.66 20.18 0.71
CA THR A 159 -6.50 20.72 1.44
C THR A 159 -5.26 19.84 1.30
N LYS A 160 -5.44 18.61 0.79
CA LYS A 160 -4.35 17.69 0.52
C LYS A 160 -3.79 17.95 -0.87
N HIS A 161 -2.74 18.74 -0.90
CA HIS A 161 -1.88 18.88 -2.07
C HIS A 161 -0.69 17.93 -1.94
N MET A 162 -0.11 17.57 -3.10
CA MET A 162 1.18 16.89 -3.10
C MET A 162 2.19 17.74 -2.32
N VAL A 163 2.82 17.13 -1.33
CA VAL A 163 3.94 17.78 -0.63
C VAL A 163 5.11 17.80 -1.59
N ASP A 164 5.69 18.98 -1.80
CA ASP A 164 6.91 19.09 -2.60
C ASP A 164 8.10 18.53 -1.81
N PHE A 165 8.83 17.60 -2.41
CA PHE A 165 10.07 17.02 -1.88
C PHE A 165 10.93 16.48 -3.01
N GLU A 166 12.24 16.42 -2.79
CA GLU A 166 13.17 15.83 -3.77
C GLU A 166 13.37 14.34 -3.51
N ILE A 167 13.29 13.54 -4.57
CA ILE A 167 13.69 12.13 -4.50
C ILE A 167 15.21 12.09 -4.37
N CYS A 168 15.71 11.39 -3.35
CA CYS A 168 17.15 11.23 -3.16
C CYS A 168 17.78 10.47 -4.33
N GLU A 169 18.55 11.17 -5.16
CA GLU A 169 19.14 10.63 -6.39
C GLU A 169 19.99 9.37 -6.14
N LYS A 170 20.78 9.36 -5.05
CA LYS A 170 21.60 8.21 -4.66
C LYS A 170 20.74 6.98 -4.36
N CYS A 171 19.64 7.16 -3.61
CA CYS A 171 18.74 6.07 -3.26
C CYS A 171 18.03 5.54 -4.51
N ASP A 172 17.57 6.43 -5.37
CA ASP A 172 16.82 6.08 -6.58
C ASP A 172 17.69 5.36 -7.63
N LYS A 173 18.96 5.76 -7.76
CA LYS A 173 19.98 5.05 -8.55
C LYS A 173 20.21 3.63 -8.04
N GLU A 174 20.39 3.47 -6.74
CA GLU A 174 20.61 2.15 -6.15
C GLU A 174 19.36 1.27 -6.26
N TYR A 175 18.16 1.86 -6.12
CA TYR A 175 16.90 1.16 -6.35
C TYR A 175 16.84 0.59 -7.77
N GLY A 176 17.03 1.43 -8.79
CA GLY A 176 16.98 1.00 -10.19
C GLY A 176 17.99 -0.12 -10.46
N ARG A 177 19.22 0.00 -9.94
CA ARG A 177 20.25 -1.04 -10.08
C ARG A 177 19.85 -2.39 -9.47
N ARG A 178 19.17 -2.39 -8.31
CA ARG A 178 18.69 -3.62 -7.66
C ARG A 178 17.47 -4.20 -8.37
N LEU A 179 16.53 -3.36 -8.79
CA LEU A 179 15.37 -3.78 -9.56
C LEU A 179 15.78 -4.47 -10.86
N ASP A 180 16.71 -3.86 -11.61
CA ASP A 180 17.25 -4.44 -12.84
C ASP A 180 17.89 -5.81 -12.61
N ARG A 181 18.61 -5.98 -11.50
CA ARG A 181 19.21 -7.26 -11.12
C ARG A 181 18.14 -8.32 -10.86
N ILE A 182 17.13 -8.00 -10.05
CA ILE A 182 16.05 -8.94 -9.71
C ILE A 182 15.25 -9.32 -10.97
N CYS A 183 14.92 -8.34 -11.82
CA CYS A 183 14.14 -8.56 -13.04
C CYS A 183 14.89 -9.37 -14.10
N ARG A 184 16.22 -9.32 -14.15
CA ARG A 184 17.04 -10.13 -15.09
C ARG A 184 17.15 -11.59 -14.66
N ASP A 185 16.95 -11.88 -13.38
CA ASP A 185 17.03 -13.23 -12.86
C ASP A 185 15.67 -13.94 -12.93
N SER A 186 15.47 -14.70 -14.00
CA SER A 186 14.24 -15.47 -14.22
C SER A 186 13.96 -16.54 -13.16
N ASN A 187 14.98 -16.99 -12.41
CA ASN A 187 14.82 -17.95 -11.32
C ASN A 187 14.27 -17.27 -10.06
N LEU A 188 14.73 -16.04 -9.77
CA LEU A 188 14.17 -15.25 -8.67
C LEU A 188 12.68 -14.94 -8.92
N LEU A 189 12.30 -14.62 -10.17
CA LEU A 189 10.89 -14.38 -10.51
C LEU A 189 9.98 -15.61 -10.31
N LYS A 190 10.51 -16.82 -10.52
CA LYS A 190 9.75 -18.09 -10.35
C LYS A 190 9.66 -18.53 -8.89
N THR A 191 10.58 -18.10 -8.04
CA THR A 191 10.69 -18.54 -6.64
C THR A 191 10.36 -17.43 -5.65
N TYR A 192 9.37 -16.59 -5.97
CA TYR A 192 9.06 -15.36 -5.22
C TYR A 192 8.78 -15.55 -3.71
N ARG A 193 8.37 -16.74 -3.26
CA ARG A 193 8.16 -17.06 -1.84
C ARG A 193 9.42 -17.53 -1.11
N SER A 194 10.51 -17.79 -1.83
CA SER A 194 11.77 -18.21 -1.22
C SER A 194 12.35 -17.08 -0.35
N PRO A 195 13.02 -17.41 0.77
CA PRO A 195 13.68 -16.43 1.63
C PRO A 195 14.57 -15.44 0.88
N LEU A 196 15.37 -15.94 -0.06
CA LEU A 196 16.28 -15.14 -0.87
C LEU A 196 15.53 -14.07 -1.69
N VAL A 197 14.47 -14.47 -2.39
CA VAL A 197 13.75 -13.57 -3.29
C VAL A 197 12.98 -12.51 -2.52
N TRP A 198 12.14 -12.92 -1.56
CA TRP A 198 11.29 -11.95 -0.88
C TRP A 198 12.12 -10.94 -0.07
N ARG A 199 13.28 -11.36 0.47
CA ARG A 199 14.23 -10.46 1.13
C ARG A 199 14.89 -9.50 0.15
N SER A 200 15.25 -9.96 -1.04
CA SER A 200 15.78 -9.09 -2.11
C SER A 200 14.77 -8.00 -2.51
N TRP A 201 13.47 -8.32 -2.52
CA TRP A 201 12.42 -7.32 -2.72
C TRP A 201 12.23 -6.39 -1.52
N LEU A 202 12.38 -6.88 -0.29
CA LEU A 202 12.32 -6.07 0.93
C LEU A 202 13.50 -5.09 1.01
N GLU A 203 14.70 -5.53 0.64
CA GLU A 203 15.92 -4.72 0.60
C GLU A 203 15.77 -3.45 -0.23
N MET A 204 14.93 -3.47 -1.26
CA MET A 204 14.66 -2.26 -2.05
C MET A 204 13.95 -1.18 -1.23
N ARG A 205 13.12 -1.54 -0.24
CA ARG A 205 12.48 -0.58 0.68
C ARG A 205 13.45 -0.04 1.74
N THR A 206 14.54 -0.74 2.02
CA THR A 206 15.52 -0.36 3.05
C THR A 206 16.63 0.55 2.54
N ILE A 207 16.70 0.81 1.22
CA ILE A 207 17.75 1.64 0.59
C ILE A 207 17.81 3.04 1.21
N CYS A 208 16.65 3.66 1.42
CA CYS A 208 16.58 5.00 2.02
C CYS A 208 16.58 4.89 3.55
N THR A 209 17.73 5.15 4.17
CA THR A 209 17.91 5.14 5.63
C THR A 209 17.41 6.41 6.32
N HIS A 210 17.04 7.46 5.57
CA HIS A 210 16.48 8.69 6.14
C HIS A 210 15.05 8.51 6.65
N ASN A 211 14.36 7.46 6.21
CA ASN A 211 12.98 7.22 6.55
C ASN A 211 12.87 6.41 7.85
N LYS A 212 12.16 6.97 8.83
CA LYS A 212 11.96 6.39 10.17
C LYS A 212 10.58 5.76 10.38
N TYR A 213 9.76 5.72 9.33
CA TYR A 213 8.38 5.24 9.39
C TYR A 213 8.20 3.91 8.67
N ASN A 214 9.15 3.00 8.85
CA ASN A 214 9.07 1.65 8.34
C ASN A 214 8.01 0.81 9.03
N TYR A 215 7.65 -0.28 8.37
CA TYR A 215 6.85 -1.37 8.94
C TYR A 215 7.59 -2.04 10.09
N THR A 216 6.86 -2.75 10.95
CA THR A 216 7.51 -3.69 11.86
C THR A 216 8.19 -4.81 11.07
N TYR A 217 9.09 -5.54 11.72
CA TYR A 217 9.76 -6.66 11.05
C TYR A 217 8.74 -7.71 10.59
N GLU A 218 7.77 -8.03 11.43
CA GLU A 218 6.71 -9.00 11.18
C GLU A 218 5.79 -8.56 10.05
N GLU A 219 5.37 -7.30 10.04
CA GLU A 219 4.57 -6.71 8.96
C GLU A 219 5.32 -6.78 7.63
N ALA A 220 6.60 -6.36 7.61
CA ALA A 220 7.45 -6.42 6.43
C ALA A 220 7.61 -7.87 5.93
N CYS A 221 7.94 -8.80 6.83
CA CYS A 221 8.11 -10.20 6.47
C CYS A 221 6.82 -10.80 5.92
N TYR A 222 5.67 -10.52 6.53
CA TYR A 222 4.39 -11.00 6.02
C TYR A 222 4.07 -10.43 4.63
N HIS A 223 4.29 -9.13 4.41
CA HIS A 223 4.02 -8.50 3.11
C HIS A 223 4.73 -9.15 1.95
N TYR A 224 5.99 -9.55 2.16
CA TYR A 224 6.86 -10.06 1.13
C TYR A 224 6.83 -11.60 1.02
N SER A 225 6.75 -12.31 2.15
CA SER A 225 6.75 -13.78 2.17
C SER A 225 5.35 -14.40 2.06
N LYS A 226 4.30 -13.66 2.46
CA LYS A 226 2.94 -14.18 2.71
C LYS A 226 2.91 -15.36 3.69
N ASN A 227 3.91 -15.47 4.56
CA ASN A 227 3.99 -16.55 5.54
C ASN A 227 2.94 -16.39 6.64
N ARG A 228 1.96 -17.30 6.68
CA ARG A 228 0.86 -17.29 7.63
C ARG A 228 1.31 -17.46 9.09
N HIS A 229 2.40 -18.20 9.33
CA HIS A 229 2.94 -18.41 10.68
C HIS A 229 3.30 -17.10 11.40
N ILE A 230 3.66 -16.08 10.63
CA ILE A 230 3.93 -14.74 11.17
C ILE A 230 2.64 -14.13 11.74
N LEU A 231 1.52 -14.23 10.99
CA LEU A 231 0.23 -13.74 11.46
C LEU A 231 -0.26 -14.50 12.69
N GLU A 232 -0.15 -15.83 12.67
CA GLU A 232 -0.62 -16.68 13.77
C GLU A 232 0.11 -16.35 15.07
N LYS A 233 1.43 -16.16 15.01
CA LYS A 233 2.23 -15.69 16.14
C LYS A 233 1.80 -14.31 16.63
N GLU A 234 1.63 -13.34 15.73
CA GLU A 234 1.23 -11.97 16.10
C GLU A 234 -0.17 -11.94 16.73
N VAL A 235 -1.10 -12.75 16.23
CA VAL A 235 -2.44 -12.91 16.80
C VAL A 235 -2.40 -13.58 18.18
N GLU A 236 -1.58 -14.63 18.35
CA GLU A 236 -1.40 -15.29 19.65
C GLU A 236 -0.82 -14.30 20.67
N ARG A 237 0.18 -13.53 20.26
CA ARG A 237 0.78 -12.46 21.07
C ARG A 237 -0.24 -11.40 21.50
N TYR A 238 -1.06 -10.96 20.56
CA TYR A 238 -2.15 -10.01 20.82
C TYR A 238 -3.16 -10.57 21.83
N ARG A 239 -3.59 -11.83 21.66
CA ARG A 239 -4.53 -12.50 22.58
C ARG A 239 -3.96 -12.66 24.00
N LYS A 240 -2.64 -12.82 24.14
CA LYS A 240 -1.93 -12.91 25.43
C LYS A 240 -1.66 -11.54 26.07
N GLY A 241 -1.86 -10.44 25.33
CA GLY A 241 -1.53 -9.09 25.79
C GLY A 241 -0.04 -8.77 25.75
N ASP A 242 0.77 -9.52 25.00
CA ASP A 242 2.22 -9.32 24.85
C ASP A 242 2.61 -8.73 23.47
N PHE A 243 1.61 -8.29 22.70
CA PHE A 243 1.81 -7.69 21.38
C PHE A 243 2.59 -6.37 21.50
N THR A 244 3.73 -6.33 20.82
CA THR A 244 4.59 -5.15 20.73
C THR A 244 5.06 -4.97 19.29
N GLN A 245 5.07 -3.73 18.84
CA GLN A 245 5.53 -3.37 17.51
C GLN A 245 7.04 -3.09 17.54
N ASN A 246 7.82 -3.90 16.81
CA ASN A 246 9.26 -3.70 16.68
C ASN A 246 9.61 -2.98 15.39
N TYR A 247 10.05 -1.72 15.48
CA TYR A 247 10.48 -0.91 14.34
C TYR A 247 12.02 -0.86 14.18
N ASP A 248 12.76 -1.30 15.20
CA ASP A 248 14.22 -1.17 15.31
C ASP A 248 14.90 -2.42 14.76
N TRP A 249 14.73 -2.66 13.45
CA TRP A 249 15.28 -3.85 12.78
C TRP A 249 16.01 -3.53 11.47
N LEU A 250 15.82 -2.33 10.90
CA LEU A 250 16.36 -1.98 9.59
C LEU A 250 17.89 -1.94 9.54
N GLU A 251 18.51 -1.38 10.57
CA GLU A 251 19.97 -1.25 10.61
C GLU A 251 20.62 -2.64 10.67
N ASP A 252 20.08 -3.52 11.51
CA ASP A 252 20.52 -4.91 11.61
C ASP A 252 20.26 -5.63 10.30
N PHE A 253 19.05 -5.61 9.74
CA PHE A 253 18.78 -6.21 8.44
C PHE A 253 19.75 -5.75 7.34
N ASN A 254 20.16 -4.48 7.35
CA ASN A 254 21.14 -3.97 6.38
C ASN A 254 22.58 -4.39 6.65
N LYS A 255 22.98 -4.58 7.92
CA LYS A 255 24.30 -5.06 8.36
C LYS A 255 24.49 -6.57 8.20
N ASP A 256 23.40 -7.32 8.05
CA ASP A 256 23.40 -8.79 7.97
C ASP A 256 23.93 -9.56 9.21
N PRO A 257 23.66 -9.12 10.46
CA PRO A 257 24.23 -9.69 11.68
C PRO A 257 23.69 -11.09 12.03
N GLU A 258 22.57 -11.51 11.41
CA GLU A 258 21.98 -12.85 11.59
C GLU A 258 21.94 -13.68 10.29
N HIS A 259 22.77 -13.34 9.28
CA HIS A 259 22.70 -13.96 7.95
C HIS A 259 21.29 -13.88 7.34
N TYR A 260 20.61 -12.75 7.51
CA TYR A 260 19.37 -12.48 6.80
C TYR A 260 19.58 -12.56 5.28
N ARG A 261 20.79 -12.24 4.81
CA ARG A 261 21.29 -12.60 3.49
C ARG A 261 21.97 -13.96 3.63
N ILE A 262 21.27 -15.01 3.22
CA ILE A 262 21.82 -16.37 3.27
C ILE A 262 23.02 -16.42 2.31
N VAL A 263 24.15 -16.87 2.87
CA VAL A 263 25.34 -17.35 2.14
C VAL A 263 24.90 -18.60 1.38
N ASP A 264 25.20 -18.65 0.08
CA ASP A 264 24.94 -19.82 -0.76
C ASP A 264 25.55 -21.08 -0.12
N ASP A 265 24.69 -22.06 0.20
CA ASP A 265 25.05 -23.49 0.21
C ASP A 265 24.33 -24.16 -0.98
#